data_AF-A0A2R6JKD2-F1
#
_entry.id   AF-A0A2R6JKD2-F1
#
_cell.length_a   1.000
_cell.length_b   1.000
_cell.length_c   1.000
_cell.angle_alpha   90.00
_cell.angle_beta   90.00
_cell.angle_gamma   90.00
#
_symmetry.space_group_name_H-M   'P 1'
#
loop_
_entity.id
_entity.type
_entity.pdbx_description
1 polymer ?
#
loop_
_entity_poly.entity_id
_entity_poly.type
_entity_poly.pdbx_seq_one_letter_code
_entity_poly.pdbx_strand_id
1 'polypeptide(L)'
;MDEVLALPAVSCSNCGEEVNDGGYIPAAGADGDADPRPDGALCTRCGFSEVGFAGCAPEPGDVEAVDADVLLHVQREEEGYRVLGTKD
;
A
#
# COMPACT_ATOMS: atom_id res chain seq x y z
N MET A 1 -10.45 11.70 -12.11
CA MET A 1 -11.23 11.61 -10.88
C MET A 1 -10.29 11.10 -9.83
N ASP A 2 -10.30 11.71 -8.67
CA ASP A 2 -9.36 11.37 -7.61
C ASP A 2 -10.06 10.35 -6.70
N GLU A 3 -9.68 9.08 -6.84
CA GLU A 3 -10.29 7.98 -6.09
C GLU A 3 -9.65 7.92 -4.71
N VAL A 4 -10.30 8.63 -3.77
CA VAL A 4 -10.02 8.50 -2.35
C VAL A 4 -10.72 7.24 -1.86
N LEU A 5 -9.94 6.20 -1.56
CA LEU A 5 -10.43 5.04 -0.85
C LEU A 5 -10.64 5.46 0.61
N ALA A 6 -11.90 5.39 1.06
CA ALA A 6 -12.27 5.61 2.46
C ALA A 6 -11.81 4.42 3.33
N LEU A 7 -10.50 4.26 3.45
CA LEU A 7 -9.87 3.25 4.29
C LEU A 7 -9.68 3.82 5.70
N PRO A 8 -9.95 3.02 6.75
CA PRO A 8 -9.61 3.40 8.12
C PRO A 8 -8.09 3.59 8.25
N ALA A 9 -7.64 4.25 9.32
CA ALA A 9 -6.21 4.38 9.62
C ALA A 9 -5.54 3.00 9.57
N VAL A 10 -4.54 2.85 8.69
CA VAL A 10 -3.88 1.57 8.45
C VAL A 10 -2.55 1.54 9.19
N SER A 11 -2.24 0.42 9.83
CA SER A 11 -0.97 0.21 10.54
C SER A 11 -0.01 -0.60 9.67
N CYS A 12 1.29 -0.29 9.76
CA CYS A 12 2.30 -1.05 9.03
C CYS A 12 2.47 -2.45 9.62
N SER A 13 2.36 -3.49 8.80
CA SER A 13 2.49 -4.88 9.24
C SER A 13 3.90 -5.25 9.70
N ASN A 14 4.93 -4.50 9.28
CA ASN A 14 6.32 -4.73 9.68
C ASN A 14 6.69 -4.08 11.02
N CYS A 15 6.42 -2.78 11.19
CA CYS A 15 6.82 -2.04 12.40
C CYS A 15 5.67 -1.72 13.36
N GLY A 16 4.41 -1.95 12.96
CA GLY A 16 3.22 -1.61 13.76
C GLY A 16 2.88 -0.11 13.80
N GLU A 17 3.65 0.74 13.13
CA GLU A 17 3.44 2.20 13.14
C GLU A 17 2.33 2.60 12.17
N GLU A 18 1.54 3.63 12.51
CA GLU A 18 0.44 4.09 11.68
C GLU A 18 0.93 4.78 10.40
N VAL A 19 0.36 4.42 9.27
CA VAL A 19 0.74 4.90 7.94
C VAL A 19 0.18 6.31 7.71
N ASN A 20 0.98 7.33 8.06
CA ASN A 20 0.55 8.74 8.04
C ASN A 20 1.09 9.59 6.87
N ASP A 21 2.25 9.23 6.29
CA ASP A 21 2.90 10.02 5.22
C ASP A 21 2.83 9.31 3.84
N GLY A 22 2.12 8.18 3.78
CA GLY A 22 2.01 7.30 2.62
C GLY A 22 2.53 5.89 2.86
N GLY A 23 2.22 4.98 1.94
CA GLY A 23 2.58 3.58 2.05
C GLY A 23 2.10 2.73 0.87
N TYR A 24 2.31 1.42 0.98
CA TYR A 24 1.88 0.42 0.01
C TYR A 24 0.82 -0.47 0.64
N ILE A 25 -0.28 -0.68 -0.07
CA ILE A 25 -1.36 -1.57 0.35
C ILE A 25 -1.56 -2.64 -0.73
N PRO A 26 -1.47 -3.93 -0.39
CA PRO A 26 -1.77 -5.00 -1.33
C PRO A 26 -3.25 -5.03 -1.70
N ALA A 27 -3.56 -5.28 -2.96
CA ALA A 27 -4.92 -5.44 -3.44
C ALA A 27 -5.27 -6.93 -3.64
N ALA A 28 -6.54 -7.28 -3.46
CA ALA A 28 -7.02 -8.65 -3.66
C ALA A 28 -7.46 -8.97 -5.10
N GLY A 29 -7.50 -7.97 -6.01
CA GLY A 29 -8.17 -8.08 -7.30
C GLY A 29 -7.25 -7.90 -8.51
N ALA A 30 -7.49 -8.70 -9.56
CA ALA A 30 -6.76 -8.66 -10.84
C ALA A 30 -7.52 -7.92 -11.96
N ASP A 31 -8.83 -7.69 -11.82
CA ASP A 31 -9.73 -7.27 -12.92
C ASP A 31 -10.39 -5.89 -12.67
N GLY A 32 -9.59 -4.86 -12.40
CA GLY A 32 -10.03 -3.46 -12.38
C GLY A 32 -10.71 -2.98 -11.08
N ASP A 33 -11.22 -3.90 -10.26
CA ASP A 33 -11.66 -3.62 -8.89
C ASP A 33 -10.58 -4.07 -7.90
N ALA A 34 -9.69 -3.14 -7.52
CA ALA A 34 -8.63 -3.40 -6.55
C ALA A 34 -9.14 -3.14 -5.13
N ASP A 35 -9.61 -4.20 -4.45
CA ASP A 35 -9.99 -4.09 -3.04
C ASP A 35 -8.74 -4.06 -2.14
N PRO A 36 -8.51 -2.98 -1.39
CA PRO A 36 -7.32 -2.82 -0.55
C PRO A 36 -7.35 -3.79 0.64
N ARG A 37 -6.26 -4.51 0.86
CA ARG A 37 -6.04 -5.40 2.01
C ARG A 37 -5.18 -4.72 3.07
N PRO A 38 -5.78 -4.05 4.07
CA PRO A 38 -5.04 -3.26 5.06
C PRO A 38 -4.11 -4.11 5.94
N ASP A 39 -4.39 -5.41 6.12
CA ASP A 39 -3.55 -6.32 6.92
C ASP A 39 -2.13 -6.50 6.39
N GLY A 40 -1.86 -6.17 5.13
CA GLY A 40 -0.54 -6.26 4.51
C GLY A 40 0.11 -4.90 4.25
N ALA A 41 -0.40 -3.81 4.81
CA ALA A 41 0.09 -2.48 4.49
C ALA A 41 1.51 -2.24 5.02
N LEU A 42 2.32 -1.55 4.22
CA LEU A 42 3.66 -1.13 4.60
C LEU A 42 3.75 0.40 4.58
N CYS A 43 4.27 0.99 5.66
CA CYS A 43 4.53 2.43 5.68
C CYS A 43 5.69 2.77 4.72
N THR A 44 5.74 4.03 4.26
CA THR A 44 6.86 4.52 3.43
C THR A 44 8.20 4.15 4.03
N ARG A 45 8.40 4.21 5.36
CA ARG A 45 9.68 3.86 6.00
C ARG A 45 10.06 2.39 5.78
N CYS A 46 9.21 1.46 6.17
CA CYS A 46 9.46 0.02 6.07
C CYS A 46 9.44 -0.48 4.62
N GLY A 47 8.59 0.12 3.79
CA GLY A 47 8.57 -0.09 2.35
C GLY A 47 9.86 0.39 1.69
N PHE A 48 10.36 1.60 2.00
CA PHE A 48 11.55 2.16 1.37
C PHE A 48 12.88 1.57 1.84
N SER A 49 12.99 1.19 3.12
CA SER A 49 14.29 0.88 3.70
C SER A 49 14.77 -0.54 3.41
N GLU A 50 13.84 -1.47 3.13
CA GLU A 50 14.19 -2.83 2.67
C GLU A 50 13.92 -3.00 1.18
N VAL A 51 12.97 -2.22 0.61
CA VAL A 51 12.55 -2.31 -0.79
C VAL A 51 12.58 -0.94 -1.48
N GLY A 52 13.74 -0.53 -1.98
CA GLY A 52 13.78 0.30 -3.18
C GLY A 52 13.90 1.81 -3.02
N PHE A 53 15.02 2.30 -2.47
CA PHE A 53 15.61 3.56 -2.96
C PHE A 53 16.53 3.31 -4.16
N ALA A 54 15.94 2.83 -5.26
CA ALA A 54 16.53 2.85 -6.61
C ALA A 54 15.48 2.88 -7.74
N GLY A 55 14.19 3.07 -7.45
CA GLY A 55 13.16 3.32 -8.48
C GLY A 55 12.14 2.21 -8.74
N CYS A 56 12.08 1.16 -7.91
CA CYS A 56 10.98 0.21 -7.91
C CYS A 56 10.28 0.26 -6.55
N ALA A 57 8.98 0.58 -6.55
CA ALA A 57 8.10 0.16 -5.48
C ALA A 57 8.28 -1.36 -5.24
N PRO A 58 8.02 -1.87 -4.02
CA PRO A 58 8.04 -3.30 -3.77
C PRO A 58 7.24 -4.05 -4.84
N GLU A 59 7.78 -5.16 -5.32
CA GLU A 59 7.04 -6.11 -6.13
C GLU A 59 6.10 -6.89 -5.19
N PRO A 60 4.98 -7.42 -5.68
CA PRO A 60 4.05 -8.19 -4.86
C PRO A 60 4.72 -9.34 -4.08
N GLY A 61 5.81 -9.91 -4.60
CA GLY A 61 6.60 -10.95 -3.93
C GLY A 61 7.54 -10.46 -2.81
N ASP A 62 7.86 -9.16 -2.73
CA ASP A 62 8.67 -8.57 -1.65
C ASP A 62 7.85 -8.39 -0.37
N VAL A 63 6.52 -8.43 -0.49
CA VAL A 63 5.60 -8.32 0.63
C VAL A 63 5.27 -9.73 1.11
N GLU A 64 6.05 -10.24 2.07
CA GLU A 64 6.00 -11.64 2.55
C GLU A 64 4.62 -12.10 3.11
N ALA A 65 3.61 -11.23 3.15
CA ALA A 65 2.34 -11.46 3.85
C ALA A 65 1.08 -11.51 2.97
N VAL A 66 1.17 -11.37 1.64
CA VAL A 66 -0.04 -11.16 0.82
C VAL A 66 0.04 -11.80 -0.56
N ASP A 67 -0.82 -12.79 -0.80
CA ASP A 67 -1.21 -13.29 -2.13
C ASP A 67 -1.94 -12.18 -2.91
N ALA A 68 -1.23 -11.12 -3.26
CA ALA A 68 -1.75 -9.98 -3.98
C ALA A 68 -0.96 -9.83 -5.28
N ASP A 69 -1.63 -9.91 -6.42
CA ASP A 69 -1.01 -9.67 -7.73
C ASP A 69 -0.82 -8.17 -8.04
N VAL A 70 -1.29 -7.28 -7.16
CA VAL A 70 -1.25 -5.82 -7.36
C VAL A 70 -0.98 -5.10 -6.04
N LEU A 71 -0.14 -4.06 -6.09
CA LEU A 71 0.15 -3.13 -5.00
C LEU A 71 -0.37 -1.73 -5.29
N LEU A 72 -1.04 -1.14 -4.31
CA LEU A 72 -1.54 0.23 -4.33
C LEU A 72 -0.59 1.13 -3.56
N HIS A 73 0.03 2.10 -4.25
CA HIS A 73 0.74 3.18 -3.59
C HIS A 73 -0.26 4.23 -3.14
N VAL A 74 -0.32 4.49 -1.84
CA VAL A 74 -1.32 5.37 -1.24
C VAL A 74 -0.71 6.49 -0.41
N GLN A 75 -1.43 7.60 -0.29
CA GLN A 75 -1.12 8.72 0.60
C GLN A 75 -2.30 8.97 1.54
N ARG A 76 -2.01 9.26 2.81
CA ARG A 76 -3.03 9.59 3.82
C ARG A 76 -3.66 10.94 3.50
N GLU A 77 -4.98 10.99 3.51
CA GLU A 77 -5.81 12.19 3.40
C GLU A 77 -6.67 12.33 4.67
N GLU A 78 -7.38 13.45 4.83
CA GLU A 78 -8.20 13.72 6.04
C GLU A 78 -9.22 12.59 6.33
N GLU A 79 -9.84 12.01 5.30
CA GLU A 79 -10.89 11.00 5.39
C GLU A 79 -10.54 9.67 4.70
N GLY A 80 -9.27 9.33 4.59
CA GLY A 80 -8.87 8.01 4.10
C GLY A 80 -7.49 7.98 3.46
N TYR A 81 -7.39 7.27 2.35
CA TYR A 81 -6.18 7.16 1.58
C TYR A 81 -6.47 7.41 0.10
N ARG A 82 -5.68 8.27 -0.53
CA ARG A 82 -5.67 8.49 -1.97
C ARG A 82 -4.73 7.49 -2.64
N VAL A 83 -5.18 6.83 -3.69
CA VAL A 83 -4.30 6.01 -4.54
C VAL A 83 -3.48 6.93 -5.45
N LEU A 84 -2.17 6.90 -5.30
CA LEU A 84 -1.22 7.61 -6.14
C LEU A 84 -0.81 6.79 -7.37
N GLY A 85 -0.90 5.47 -7.29
CA GLY A 85 -0.61 4.57 -8.41
C GLY A 85 -0.79 3.11 -8.04
N THR A 86 -0.86 2.26 -9.06
CA THR A 86 -0.94 0.80 -8.93
C THR A 86 0.26 0.16 -9.59
N LYS A 87 0.64 -1.03 -9.11
CA LYS A 87 1.80 -1.77 -9.55
C LYS A 87 1.44 -3.26 -9.57
N ASP A 88 1.34 -3.84 -10.75
CA ASP A 88 1.33 -5.29 -10.96
C ASP A 88 2.74 -5.89 -10.87
#